data_AF-A0AA90U3F5-F1
#
_entry.id   AF-A0AA90U3F5-F1
#
_cell.length_a   1.000
_cell.length_b   1.000
_cell.length_c   1.000
_cell.angle_alpha   90.00
_cell.angle_beta   90.00
_cell.angle_gamma   90.00
#
_symmetry.space_group_name_H-M   'P 1'
#
loop_
_entity.id
_entity.type
_entity.pdbx_description
1 polymer ?
#
loop_
_entity_poly.entity_id
_entity_poly.type
_entity_poly.pdbx_seq_one_letter_code
_entity_poly.pdbx_strand_id
1 'polypeptide(L)'
;MHRDSLYFRSGKIRTGRIFITVFIIEIAIYLVVSSIEFKNPQLLSQFESQQSSIDSLSIAGMFISIFPHNLFAASLEVIPLIGQVFFLISNVETAMIISLEGGSLHINGLFIFLSLAIFPHTWLELPSYAIATTSSISLIYGLLKRGYNRKEAGIQFIFFYLLIVLELGIAGIFESVEIYLERTFPSPQNVTYPLLLWIPAIPLLYLLIRLFRMVDRFSQASRGNRSILDDPPENDFL
;
A
#
# COMPACT_ATOMS: atom_id res chain seq x y z
N MET A 1 22.45 21.52 -17.94
CA MET A 1 21.50 22.38 -17.20
C MET A 1 20.34 21.50 -16.74
N HIS A 2 20.38 20.96 -15.51
CA HIS A 2 19.27 20.15 -15.00
C HIS A 2 18.21 21.08 -14.44
N ARG A 3 17.05 21.14 -15.11
CA ARG A 3 15.88 21.85 -14.60
C ARG A 3 15.29 21.03 -13.45
N ASP A 4 15.13 21.65 -12.30
CA ASP A 4 14.29 21.11 -11.24
C ASP A 4 12.85 20.99 -11.74
N SER A 5 12.17 19.93 -11.33
CA SER A 5 10.77 19.66 -11.64
C SER A 5 10.06 19.08 -10.42
N LEU A 6 8.76 18.78 -10.54
CA LEU A 6 7.98 18.22 -9.44
C LEU A 6 8.64 16.94 -8.89
N TYR A 7 9.14 16.06 -9.76
CA TYR A 7 9.69 14.76 -9.35
C TYR A 7 11.22 14.73 -9.25
N PHE A 8 11.90 15.76 -9.76
CA PHE A 8 13.36 15.82 -9.81
C PHE A 8 13.89 17.10 -9.14
N ARG A 9 14.80 16.96 -8.17
CA ARG A 9 15.59 18.09 -7.62
C ARG A 9 17.07 17.77 -7.77
N SER A 10 17.84 18.65 -8.41
CA SER A 10 19.27 18.43 -8.70
C SER A 10 19.55 17.11 -9.44
N GLY A 11 18.63 16.69 -10.32
CA GLY A 11 18.70 15.42 -11.05
C GLY A 11 18.45 14.16 -10.21
N LYS A 12 17.96 14.29 -8.96
CA LYS A 12 17.59 13.19 -8.06
C LYS A 12 16.07 13.01 -8.04
N ILE A 13 15.61 11.76 -8.04
CA ILE A 13 14.20 11.45 -7.83
C ILE A 13 13.80 11.79 -6.40
N ARG A 14 12.62 12.40 -6.23
CA ARG A 14 11.96 12.60 -4.95
C ARG A 14 11.00 11.45 -4.67
N THR A 15 11.48 10.37 -4.08
CA THR A 15 10.71 9.14 -3.80
C THR A 15 9.40 9.43 -3.08
N GLY A 16 9.42 10.30 -2.07
CA GLY A 16 8.21 10.70 -1.34
C GLY A 16 7.13 11.36 -2.22
N ARG A 17 7.51 12.10 -3.27
CA ARG A 17 6.52 12.69 -4.21
C ARG A 17 5.97 11.67 -5.19
N ILE A 18 6.79 10.71 -5.61
CA ILE A 18 6.33 9.58 -6.43
C ILE A 18 5.33 8.75 -5.60
N PHE A 19 5.68 8.41 -4.37
CA PHE A 19 4.79 7.73 -3.42
C PHE A 19 3.44 8.41 -3.30
N ILE A 20 3.40 9.72 -3.02
CA ILE A 20 2.13 10.46 -2.92
C ILE A 20 1.34 10.38 -4.23
N THR A 21 2.01 10.48 -5.38
CA THR A 21 1.34 10.42 -6.68
C THR A 21 0.75 9.03 -6.93
N VAL A 22 1.52 7.97 -6.67
CA VAL A 22 1.07 6.58 -6.82
C VAL A 22 -0.09 6.28 -5.88
N PHE A 23 0.01 6.71 -4.62
CA PHE A 23 -1.06 6.54 -3.63
C PHE A 23 -2.35 7.27 -4.03
N ILE A 24 -2.25 8.49 -4.58
CA ILE A 24 -3.43 9.20 -5.09
C ILE A 24 -4.05 8.46 -6.28
N ILE A 25 -3.22 7.91 -7.19
CA ILE A 25 -3.69 7.11 -8.33
C ILE A 25 -4.40 5.85 -7.84
N GLU A 26 -3.82 5.15 -6.87
CA GLU A 26 -4.41 3.97 -6.23
C GLU A 26 -5.81 4.27 -5.68
N ILE A 27 -5.94 5.30 -4.84
CA ILE A 27 -7.23 5.73 -4.27
C ILE A 27 -8.21 6.12 -5.39
N ALA A 28 -7.75 6.80 -6.44
CA ALA A 28 -8.60 7.16 -7.56
C ALA A 28 -9.13 5.93 -8.32
N ILE A 29 -8.32 4.88 -8.48
CA ILE A 29 -8.76 3.61 -9.09
C ILE A 29 -9.87 3.00 -8.23
N TYR A 30 -9.68 2.89 -6.91
CA TYR A 30 -10.71 2.37 -6.01
C TYR A 30 -12.02 3.17 -6.11
N LEU A 31 -11.94 4.50 -6.01
CA LEU A 31 -13.13 5.36 -6.08
C LEU A 31 -13.88 5.24 -7.42
N VAL A 32 -13.15 5.22 -8.54
CA VAL A 32 -13.76 5.18 -9.87
C VAL A 32 -14.32 3.79 -10.17
N VAL A 33 -13.52 2.74 -9.98
CA VAL A 33 -13.90 1.38 -10.38
C VAL A 33 -15.00 0.83 -9.47
N SER A 34 -14.92 1.04 -8.14
CA SER A 34 -15.98 0.58 -7.22
C SER A 34 -17.33 1.28 -7.45
N SER A 35 -17.34 2.46 -8.07
CA SER A 35 -18.58 3.19 -8.38
C SER A 35 -19.34 2.64 -9.60
N ILE A 36 -18.68 1.85 -10.44
CA ILE A 36 -19.24 1.24 -11.64
C ILE A 36 -19.90 -0.08 -11.25
N GLU A 37 -21.15 -0.32 -11.67
CA GLU A 37 -21.84 -1.59 -11.43
C GLU A 37 -21.31 -2.67 -12.39
N PHE A 38 -20.58 -3.65 -11.85
CA PHE A 38 -20.15 -4.83 -12.61
C PHE A 38 -21.11 -6.00 -12.41
N LYS A 39 -21.26 -6.84 -13.44
CA LYS A 39 -22.06 -8.07 -13.40
C LYS A 39 -21.21 -9.25 -13.82
N ASN A 40 -20.61 -9.92 -12.84
CA ASN A 40 -19.82 -11.12 -13.05
C ASN A 40 -20.10 -12.15 -11.93
N PRO A 41 -21.16 -12.97 -12.07
CA PRO A 41 -21.57 -13.90 -11.01
C PRO A 41 -20.52 -14.99 -10.75
N GLN A 42 -19.69 -15.32 -11.74
CA GLN A 42 -18.61 -16.30 -11.57
C GLN A 42 -17.53 -15.74 -10.64
N LEU A 43 -17.06 -14.52 -10.90
CA LEU A 43 -16.07 -13.87 -10.04
C LEU A 43 -16.58 -13.63 -8.63
N LEU A 44 -17.85 -13.20 -8.49
CA LEU A 44 -18.49 -13.04 -7.18
C LEU A 44 -18.53 -14.37 -6.40
N SER A 45 -18.94 -15.47 -7.05
CA SER A 45 -18.98 -16.79 -6.38
C SER A 45 -17.59 -17.30 -5.96
N GLN A 46 -16.54 -16.99 -6.73
CA GLN A 46 -15.17 -17.31 -6.36
C GLN A 46 -14.72 -16.53 -5.13
N PHE A 47 -15.03 -15.22 -5.09
CA PHE A 47 -14.75 -14.37 -3.95
C PHE A 47 -15.50 -14.83 -2.70
N GLU A 48 -16.81 -15.05 -2.78
CA GLU A 48 -17.63 -15.54 -1.64
C GLU A 48 -17.12 -16.88 -1.10
N SER A 49 -16.69 -17.79 -2.00
CA SER A 49 -16.08 -19.06 -1.60
C SER A 49 -14.73 -18.88 -0.89
N GLN A 50 -13.93 -17.89 -1.31
CA GLN A 50 -12.67 -17.58 -0.64
C GLN A 50 -12.93 -16.92 0.72
N GLN A 51 -13.80 -15.91 0.76
CA GLN A 51 -14.16 -15.19 1.99
C GLN A 51 -14.70 -16.16 3.05
N SER A 52 -15.67 -17.00 2.70
CA SER A 52 -16.24 -17.99 3.63
C SER A 52 -15.20 -19.01 4.14
N SER A 53 -14.18 -19.33 3.33
CA SER A 53 -13.09 -20.20 3.77
C SER A 53 -12.18 -19.53 4.80
N ILE A 54 -12.02 -18.21 4.73
CA ILE A 54 -11.22 -17.39 5.65
C ILE A 54 -11.99 -17.07 6.93
N ASP A 55 -13.26 -16.68 6.81
CA ASP A 55 -14.12 -16.27 7.93
C ASP A 55 -14.32 -17.36 8.99
N SER A 56 -14.09 -18.62 8.63
CA SER A 56 -14.18 -19.77 9.54
C SER A 56 -12.91 -20.04 10.35
N LEU A 57 -11.79 -19.39 10.01
CA LEU A 57 -10.50 -19.66 10.60
C LEU A 57 -10.33 -18.98 11.98
N SER A 58 -9.27 -19.40 12.68
CA SER A 58 -8.74 -18.67 13.83
C SER A 58 -8.04 -17.39 13.35
N ILE A 59 -7.79 -16.42 14.25
CA ILE A 59 -7.06 -15.18 13.92
C ILE A 59 -5.71 -15.49 13.25
N ALA A 60 -4.98 -16.48 13.76
CA ALA A 60 -3.71 -16.91 13.16
C ALA A 60 -3.90 -17.54 11.77
N GLY A 61 -4.98 -18.31 11.57
CA GLY A 61 -5.31 -18.90 10.26
C GLY A 61 -5.71 -17.85 9.23
N MET A 62 -6.49 -16.84 9.63
CA MET A 62 -6.82 -15.69 8.79
C MET A 62 -5.56 -14.93 8.40
N PHE A 63 -4.69 -14.62 9.36
CA PHE A 63 -3.42 -13.93 9.09
C PHE A 63 -2.55 -14.68 8.07
N ILE A 64 -2.38 -16.00 8.24
CA ILE A 64 -1.58 -16.83 7.33
C ILE A 64 -2.22 -16.93 5.94
N SER A 65 -3.51 -16.65 5.80
CA SER A 65 -4.21 -16.65 4.51
C SER A 65 -4.13 -15.27 3.82
N ILE A 66 -4.35 -14.20 4.58
CA ILE A 66 -4.41 -12.81 4.10
C ILE A 66 -3.02 -12.26 3.79
N PHE A 67 -2.09 -12.31 4.76
CA PHE A 67 -0.79 -11.66 4.62
C PHE A 67 0.02 -12.16 3.42
N PRO A 68 0.17 -13.48 3.16
CA PRO A 68 0.92 -13.95 2.01
C PRO A 68 0.27 -13.58 0.67
N HIS A 69 -1.06 -13.46 0.62
CA HIS A 69 -1.77 -13.03 -0.59
C HIS A 69 -1.42 -11.58 -0.92
N ASN A 70 -1.55 -10.68 0.04
CA ASN A 70 -1.24 -9.26 -0.13
C ASN A 70 0.26 -9.05 -0.39
N LEU A 71 1.13 -9.81 0.30
CA LEU A 71 2.57 -9.76 0.06
C LEU A 71 2.93 -10.27 -1.33
N PHE A 72 2.24 -11.29 -1.84
CA PHE A 72 2.46 -11.77 -3.21
C PHE A 72 2.09 -10.70 -4.24
N ALA A 73 0.93 -10.06 -4.09
CA ALA A 73 0.51 -8.95 -4.95
C ALA A 73 1.56 -7.81 -4.94
N ALA A 74 1.93 -7.32 -3.75
CA ALA A 74 2.93 -6.27 -3.61
C ALA A 74 4.31 -6.69 -4.17
N SER A 75 4.69 -7.96 -4.05
CA SER A 75 5.95 -8.47 -4.61
C SER A 75 5.98 -8.40 -6.13
N LEU A 76 4.85 -8.63 -6.80
CA LEU A 76 4.74 -8.45 -8.26
C LEU A 76 4.87 -6.98 -8.64
N GLU A 77 4.29 -6.07 -7.86
CA GLU A 77 4.32 -4.62 -8.09
C GLU A 77 5.73 -3.99 -7.92
N VAL A 78 6.57 -4.63 -7.13
CA VAL A 78 7.98 -4.26 -6.93
C VAL A 78 8.84 -4.59 -8.17
N ILE A 79 8.40 -5.48 -9.07
CA ILE A 79 9.18 -5.89 -10.25
C ILE A 79 9.26 -4.72 -11.25
N PRO A 80 10.45 -4.29 -11.70
CA PRO A 80 10.59 -3.24 -12.69
C PRO A 80 9.81 -3.52 -13.98
N LEU A 81 9.11 -2.51 -14.51
CA LEU A 81 8.28 -2.52 -15.72
C LEU A 81 6.99 -3.34 -15.58
N ILE A 82 7.14 -4.59 -15.15
CA ILE A 82 6.03 -5.54 -14.95
C ILE A 82 5.12 -5.07 -13.81
N GLY A 83 5.70 -4.58 -12.73
CA GLY A 83 4.99 -4.21 -11.52
C GLY A 83 4.02 -3.05 -11.69
N GLN A 84 4.26 -2.13 -12.62
CA GLN A 84 3.33 -1.02 -12.89
C GLN A 84 2.06 -1.53 -13.57
N VAL A 85 2.19 -2.58 -14.39
CA VAL A 85 1.03 -3.26 -15.00
C VAL A 85 0.27 -4.03 -13.94
N PHE A 86 0.98 -4.78 -13.09
CA PHE A 86 0.34 -5.51 -11.98
C PHE A 86 -0.34 -4.59 -10.98
N PHE A 87 0.25 -3.44 -10.63
CA PHE A 87 -0.36 -2.44 -9.76
C PHE A 87 -1.71 -1.93 -10.30
N LEU A 88 -1.82 -1.74 -11.62
CA LEU A 88 -3.10 -1.34 -12.22
C LEU A 88 -4.10 -2.50 -12.21
N ILE A 89 -3.65 -3.71 -12.54
CA ILE A 89 -4.51 -4.90 -12.59
C ILE A 89 -5.04 -5.24 -11.19
N SER A 90 -4.16 -5.35 -10.19
CA SER A 90 -4.51 -5.69 -8.81
C SER A 90 -5.54 -4.71 -8.24
N ASN A 91 -5.29 -3.41 -8.35
CA ASN A 91 -6.22 -2.40 -7.84
C ASN A 91 -7.56 -2.39 -8.59
N VAL A 92 -7.57 -2.63 -9.90
CA VAL A 92 -8.82 -2.75 -10.68
C VAL A 92 -9.57 -4.02 -10.28
N GLU A 93 -8.90 -5.16 -10.12
CA GLU A 93 -9.51 -6.42 -9.68
C GLU A 93 -10.12 -6.32 -8.29
N THR A 94 -9.40 -5.78 -7.31
CA THR A 94 -9.92 -5.56 -5.96
C THR A 94 -11.12 -4.61 -5.97
N ALA A 95 -11.03 -3.48 -6.69
CA ALA A 95 -12.14 -2.54 -6.78
C ALA A 95 -13.36 -3.12 -7.54
N MET A 96 -13.15 -4.01 -8.51
CA MET A 96 -14.22 -4.75 -9.17
C MET A 96 -14.90 -5.73 -8.20
N ILE A 97 -14.14 -6.44 -7.36
CA ILE A 97 -14.69 -7.32 -6.33
C ILE A 97 -15.57 -6.52 -5.36
N ILE A 98 -15.09 -5.37 -4.89
CA ILE A 98 -15.86 -4.45 -4.04
C ILE A 98 -17.17 -4.00 -4.71
N SER A 99 -17.13 -3.72 -6.03
CA SER A 99 -18.34 -3.41 -6.79
C SER A 99 -19.33 -4.57 -6.87
N LEU A 100 -18.84 -5.79 -7.11
CA LEU A 100 -19.68 -7.00 -7.16
C LEU A 100 -20.34 -7.28 -5.81
N GLU A 101 -19.62 -7.10 -4.71
CA GLU A 101 -20.16 -7.21 -3.35
C GLU A 101 -21.23 -6.15 -3.08
N GLY A 102 -21.01 -4.91 -3.48
CA GLY A 102 -22.06 -3.88 -3.41
C GLY A 102 -23.32 -4.31 -4.17
N GLY A 103 -23.14 -4.82 -5.39
CA GLY A 103 -24.22 -5.34 -6.21
C GLY A 103 -25.03 -6.48 -5.55
N SER A 104 -24.36 -7.40 -4.86
CA SER A 104 -25.02 -8.51 -4.15
C SER A 104 -25.82 -8.02 -2.93
N LEU A 105 -25.36 -6.94 -2.29
CA LEU A 105 -26.01 -6.27 -1.17
C LEU A 105 -27.03 -5.19 -1.60
N HIS A 106 -27.27 -5.03 -2.91
CA HIS A 106 -28.13 -3.99 -3.48
C HIS A 106 -27.73 -2.56 -3.08
N ILE A 107 -26.44 -2.32 -2.87
CA ILE A 107 -25.86 -0.99 -2.59
C ILE A 107 -24.74 -0.68 -3.59
N ASN A 108 -24.37 0.59 -3.70
CA ASN A 108 -23.28 0.97 -4.61
C ASN A 108 -21.93 0.48 -4.03
N GLY A 109 -21.06 -0.12 -4.85
CA GLY A 109 -19.73 -0.56 -4.44
C GLY A 109 -18.85 0.54 -3.86
N LEU A 110 -19.04 1.79 -4.28
CA LEU A 110 -18.38 2.95 -3.67
C LEU A 110 -18.69 3.04 -2.18
N PHE A 111 -19.91 2.71 -1.77
CA PHE A 111 -20.29 2.72 -0.36
C PHE A 111 -19.59 1.60 0.42
N ILE A 112 -19.39 0.43 -0.20
CA ILE A 112 -18.59 -0.66 0.39
C ILE A 112 -17.14 -0.20 0.56
N PHE A 113 -16.51 0.34 -0.50
CA PHE A 113 -15.15 0.85 -0.41
C PHE A 113 -14.99 1.91 0.68
N LEU A 114 -15.91 2.89 0.73
CA LEU A 114 -15.89 3.93 1.75
C LEU A 114 -16.08 3.36 3.16
N SER A 115 -16.85 2.29 3.32
CA SER A 115 -17.03 1.61 4.61
C SER A 115 -15.76 0.88 5.03
N LEU A 116 -15.13 0.14 4.10
CA LEU A 116 -13.83 -0.50 4.33
C LEU A 116 -12.75 0.52 4.69
N ALA A 117 -12.72 1.67 4.01
CA ALA A 117 -11.77 2.75 4.28
C ALA A 117 -11.94 3.43 5.65
N ILE A 118 -12.96 3.10 6.45
CA ILE A 118 -13.05 3.54 7.85
C ILE A 118 -12.18 2.65 8.74
N PHE A 119 -11.86 1.42 8.32
CA PHE A 119 -11.07 0.49 9.11
C PHE A 119 -9.56 0.71 8.97
N PRO A 120 -8.79 0.48 10.05
CA PRO A 120 -7.36 0.73 10.05
C PRO A 120 -6.57 -0.21 9.11
N HIS A 121 -7.01 -1.45 8.85
CA HIS A 121 -6.30 -2.34 7.91
C HIS A 121 -6.10 -1.68 6.54
N THR A 122 -7.11 -1.00 5.99
CA THR A 122 -7.05 -0.35 4.67
C THR A 122 -5.94 0.71 4.62
N TRP A 123 -5.79 1.50 5.68
CA TRP A 123 -4.76 2.55 5.76
C TRP A 123 -3.37 2.02 6.09
N LEU A 124 -3.26 0.78 6.55
CA LEU A 124 -1.99 0.09 6.73
C LEU A 124 -1.55 -0.62 5.45
N GLU A 125 -2.51 -1.13 4.68
CA GLU A 125 -2.26 -1.93 3.48
C GLU A 125 -1.98 -1.10 2.22
N LEU A 126 -2.86 -0.15 1.88
CA LEU A 126 -2.74 0.63 0.63
C LEU A 126 -1.39 1.35 0.50
N PRO A 127 -0.82 1.99 1.55
CA PRO A 127 0.51 2.56 1.45
C PRO A 127 1.60 1.58 1.02
N SER A 128 1.47 0.28 1.34
CA SER A 128 2.45 -0.74 0.97
C SER A 128 2.50 -0.98 -0.54
N TYR A 129 1.36 -1.01 -1.23
CA TYR A 129 1.30 -1.10 -2.70
C TYR A 129 1.85 0.16 -3.36
N ALA A 130 1.54 1.34 -2.81
CA ALA A 130 2.14 2.58 -3.27
C ALA A 130 3.67 2.62 -3.08
N ILE A 131 4.19 2.09 -1.97
CA ILE A 131 5.63 1.96 -1.71
C ILE A 131 6.26 0.94 -2.67
N ALA A 132 5.61 -0.21 -2.92
CA ALA A 132 6.03 -1.23 -3.86
C ALA A 132 6.26 -0.65 -5.26
N THR A 133 5.22 -0.01 -5.80
CA THR A 133 5.25 0.62 -7.11
C THR A 133 6.26 1.78 -7.17
N THR A 134 6.38 2.57 -6.10
CA THR A 134 7.37 3.65 -6.01
C THR A 134 8.81 3.14 -6.02
N SER A 135 9.06 2.02 -5.31
CA SER A 135 10.36 1.34 -5.29
C SER A 135 10.72 0.85 -6.69
N SER A 136 9.77 0.21 -7.39
CA SER A 136 9.94 -0.21 -8.79
C SER A 136 10.28 0.97 -9.71
N ILE A 137 9.51 2.06 -9.69
CA ILE A 137 9.76 3.26 -10.51
C ILE A 137 11.15 3.84 -10.23
N SER A 138 11.54 3.90 -8.95
CA SER A 138 12.85 4.40 -8.54
C SER A 138 13.99 3.51 -9.06
N LEU A 139 13.77 2.19 -9.09
CA LEU A 139 14.72 1.23 -9.62
C LEU A 139 14.84 1.33 -11.14
N ILE A 140 13.73 1.46 -11.87
CA ILE A 140 13.71 1.68 -13.34
C ILE A 140 14.53 2.93 -13.68
N TYR A 141 14.26 4.06 -13.02
CA TYR A 141 15.03 5.28 -13.26
C TYR A 141 16.52 5.08 -12.99
N GLY A 142 16.83 4.36 -11.92
CA GLY A 142 18.20 4.00 -11.57
C GLY A 142 18.91 3.18 -12.64
N LEU A 143 18.25 2.16 -13.19
CA LEU A 143 18.79 1.31 -14.25
C LEU A 143 19.04 2.10 -15.55
N LEU A 144 18.17 3.08 -15.86
CA LEU A 144 18.28 3.90 -17.06
C LEU A 144 19.32 5.03 -16.92
N LYS A 145 19.61 5.50 -15.70
CA LYS A 145 20.54 6.60 -15.47
C LYS A 145 22.00 6.14 -15.47
N ARG A 146 22.81 6.68 -16.39
CA ARG A 146 24.26 6.44 -16.44
C ARG A 146 24.94 6.94 -15.16
N GLY A 147 25.81 6.11 -14.56
CA GLY A 147 26.52 6.43 -13.31
C GLY A 147 25.75 6.14 -12.02
N TYR A 148 24.61 5.44 -12.11
CA TYR A 148 23.82 5.03 -10.95
C TYR A 148 24.53 3.98 -10.09
N ASN A 149 24.60 4.21 -8.78
CA ASN A 149 25.20 3.27 -7.84
C ASN A 149 24.26 2.09 -7.58
N ARG A 150 24.49 0.98 -8.31
CA ARG A 150 23.69 -0.25 -8.21
C ARG A 150 23.69 -0.84 -6.79
N LYS A 151 24.78 -0.69 -6.03
CA LYS A 151 24.85 -1.23 -4.65
C LYS A 151 23.91 -0.49 -3.72
N GLU A 152 23.96 0.83 -3.71
CA GLU A 152 23.05 1.67 -2.91
C GLU A 152 21.59 1.44 -3.29
N ALA A 153 21.31 1.28 -4.59
CA ALA A 153 19.97 0.99 -5.07
C ALA A 153 19.46 -0.36 -4.59
N GLY A 154 20.30 -1.39 -4.60
CA GLY A 154 19.95 -2.71 -4.04
C GLY A 154 19.68 -2.65 -2.54
N ILE A 155 20.49 -1.90 -1.78
CA ILE A 155 20.28 -1.69 -0.34
C ILE A 155 18.95 -0.96 -0.09
N GLN A 156 18.67 0.12 -0.84
CA GLN A 156 17.41 0.85 -0.74
C GLN A 156 16.21 -0.04 -1.07
N PHE A 157 16.30 -0.81 -2.14
CA PHE A 157 15.27 -1.77 -2.54
C PHE A 157 14.97 -2.77 -1.43
N ILE A 158 16.02 -3.34 -0.81
CA ILE A 158 15.87 -4.27 0.32
C ILE A 158 15.16 -3.59 1.49
N PHE A 159 15.53 -2.37 1.86
CA PHE A 159 14.86 -1.65 2.95
C PHE A 159 13.39 -1.35 2.66
N PHE A 160 13.05 -0.94 1.44
CA PHE A 160 11.65 -0.76 1.06
C PHE A 160 10.88 -2.08 1.04
N TYR A 161 11.48 -3.15 0.54
CA TYR A 161 10.85 -4.47 0.56
C TYR A 161 10.59 -4.98 1.98
N LEU A 162 11.55 -4.80 2.90
CA LEU A 162 11.36 -5.11 4.32
C LEU A 162 10.28 -4.25 4.97
N LEU A 163 10.15 -2.98 4.58
CA LEU A 163 9.08 -2.11 5.03
C LEU A 163 7.71 -2.60 4.52
N ILE A 164 7.60 -2.97 3.25
CA ILE A 164 6.38 -3.55 2.66
C ILE A 164 5.97 -4.83 3.40
N VAL A 165 6.91 -5.74 3.65
CA VAL A 165 6.66 -6.97 4.42
C VAL A 165 6.15 -6.65 5.82
N LEU A 166 6.74 -5.65 6.48
CA LEU A 166 6.32 -5.24 7.82
C LEU A 166 4.92 -4.61 7.82
N GLU A 167 4.66 -3.68 6.91
CA GLU A 167 3.37 -2.98 6.79
C GLU A 167 2.24 -3.96 6.48
N LEU A 168 2.41 -4.83 5.48
CA LEU A 168 1.42 -5.84 5.12
C LEU A 168 1.22 -6.88 6.22
N GLY A 169 2.29 -7.22 6.95
CA GLY A 169 2.19 -8.09 8.12
C GLY A 169 1.34 -7.47 9.23
N ILE A 170 1.51 -6.17 9.48
CA ILE A 170 0.68 -5.44 10.43
C ILE A 170 -0.76 -5.34 9.90
N ALA A 171 -0.95 -4.94 8.64
CA ALA A 171 -2.27 -4.84 8.02
C ALA A 171 -3.06 -6.16 8.12
N GLY A 172 -2.45 -7.30 7.77
CA GLY A 172 -3.09 -8.60 7.85
C GLY A 172 -3.45 -9.03 9.28
N ILE A 173 -2.69 -8.60 10.30
CA ILE A 173 -3.07 -8.80 11.71
C ILE A 173 -4.32 -7.99 12.03
N PHE A 174 -4.34 -6.71 11.63
CA PHE A 174 -5.49 -5.84 11.86
C PHE A 174 -6.75 -6.38 11.19
N GLU A 175 -6.68 -6.71 9.89
CA GLU A 175 -7.79 -7.30 9.14
C GLU A 175 -8.30 -8.60 9.78
N SER A 176 -7.39 -9.49 10.20
CA SER A 176 -7.77 -10.74 10.89
C SER A 176 -8.51 -10.48 12.21
N VAL A 177 -8.11 -9.44 12.95
CA VAL A 177 -8.77 -9.08 14.21
C VAL A 177 -10.10 -8.38 13.95
N GLU A 178 -10.18 -7.54 12.91
CA GLU A 178 -11.41 -6.89 12.48
C GLU A 178 -12.48 -7.93 12.11
N ILE A 179 -12.16 -8.87 11.21
CA ILE A 179 -13.05 -9.97 10.81
C ILE A 179 -13.48 -10.79 12.04
N TYR A 180 -12.54 -11.09 12.94
CA TYR A 180 -12.86 -11.80 14.18
C TYR A 180 -13.86 -11.04 15.06
N LEU A 181 -13.67 -9.72 15.22
CA LEU A 181 -14.53 -8.88 16.05
C LEU A 181 -15.92 -8.70 15.46
N GLU A 182 -16.02 -8.53 14.14
CA GLU A 182 -17.30 -8.48 13.42
C GLU A 182 -18.10 -9.77 13.61
N ARG A 183 -17.44 -10.92 13.46
CA ARG A 183 -18.05 -12.25 13.65
C ARG A 183 -18.46 -12.53 15.10
N THR A 184 -17.64 -12.14 16.07
CA THR A 184 -17.83 -12.53 17.49
C THR A 184 -18.91 -11.71 18.19
N PHE A 185 -19.09 -10.46 17.78
CA PHE A 185 -20.11 -9.58 18.35
C PHE A 185 -21.14 -9.19 17.27
N PRO A 186 -21.90 -10.15 16.72
CA PRO A 186 -22.84 -9.88 15.64
C PRO A 186 -23.99 -9.03 16.17
N SER A 187 -23.95 -7.74 15.88
CA SER A 187 -25.04 -6.79 16.08
C SER A 187 -25.16 -5.97 14.80
N PRO A 188 -26.36 -5.59 14.37
CA PRO A 188 -26.58 -4.75 13.17
C PRO A 188 -25.81 -3.41 13.17
N GLN A 189 -25.17 -3.06 14.29
CA GLN A 189 -24.45 -1.81 14.53
C GLN A 189 -23.01 -2.04 15.01
N ASN A 190 -22.48 -3.27 14.93
CA ASN A 190 -21.15 -3.56 15.45
C ASN A 190 -20.01 -3.12 14.51
N VAL A 191 -20.02 -1.85 14.14
CA VAL A 191 -18.84 -1.17 13.58
C VAL A 191 -17.93 -0.73 14.74
N THR A 192 -18.47 -0.60 15.96
CA THR A 192 -17.75 -0.03 17.10
C THR A 192 -16.52 -0.84 17.50
N TYR A 193 -16.60 -2.17 17.64
CA TYR A 193 -15.45 -2.95 18.13
C TYR A 193 -14.26 -2.93 17.15
N PRO A 194 -14.43 -3.19 15.85
CA PRO A 194 -13.30 -3.07 14.91
C PRO A 194 -12.74 -1.63 14.86
N LEU A 195 -13.57 -0.59 15.01
CA LEU A 195 -13.10 0.80 15.05
C LEU A 195 -12.22 1.12 16.27
N LEU A 196 -12.34 0.39 17.38
CA LEU A 196 -11.42 0.56 18.52
C LEU A 196 -9.97 0.22 18.17
N LEU A 197 -9.73 -0.53 17.09
CA LEU A 197 -8.38 -0.83 16.61
C LEU A 197 -7.66 0.41 16.08
N TRP A 198 -8.34 1.54 15.84
CA TRP A 198 -7.65 2.80 15.59
C TRP A 198 -6.73 3.23 16.73
N ILE A 199 -7.05 2.86 17.98
CA ILE A 199 -6.22 3.19 19.16
C ILE A 199 -4.79 2.65 19.00
N PRO A 200 -4.58 1.34 18.72
CA PRO A 200 -3.24 0.84 18.39
C PRO A 200 -2.77 1.19 16.97
N ALA A 201 -3.67 1.41 15.99
CA ALA A 201 -3.26 1.70 14.61
C ALA A 201 -2.55 3.07 14.46
N ILE A 202 -3.04 4.13 15.11
CA ILE A 202 -2.48 5.48 15.00
C ILE A 202 -0.97 5.54 15.36
N PRO A 203 -0.52 5.03 16.53
CA PRO A 203 0.91 5.04 16.85
C PRO A 203 1.73 4.16 15.91
N LEU A 204 1.16 3.05 15.40
CA LEU A 204 1.81 2.21 14.40
C LEU A 204 1.97 2.92 13.05
N LEU A 205 0.93 3.58 12.55
CA LEU A 205 1.00 4.40 11.33
C LEU A 205 2.06 5.50 11.47
N TYR A 206 2.11 6.18 12.62
CA TYR A 206 3.15 7.17 12.88
C TYR A 206 4.56 6.54 12.83
N LEU A 207 4.75 5.37 13.42
CA LEU A 207 6.02 4.65 13.38
C LEU A 207 6.41 4.25 11.95
N LEU A 208 5.46 3.71 11.18
CA LEU A 208 5.66 3.30 9.79
C LEU A 208 6.02 4.50 8.91
N ILE A 209 5.33 5.64 9.05
CA ILE A 209 5.67 6.89 8.35
C ILE A 209 7.09 7.36 8.73
N ARG A 210 7.49 7.22 9.99
CA ARG A 210 8.86 7.57 10.45
C ARG A 210 9.90 6.64 9.83
N LEU A 211 9.62 5.33 9.74
CA LEU A 211 10.48 4.34 9.11
C LEU A 211 10.60 4.59 7.60
N PHE A 212 9.50 4.86 6.90
CA PHE A 212 9.50 5.24 5.49
C PHE A 212 10.41 6.46 5.24
N ARG A 213 10.22 7.53 6.03
CA ARG A 213 11.05 8.75 5.93
C ARG A 213 12.52 8.48 6.28
N MET A 214 12.81 7.53 7.16
CA MET A 214 14.18 7.13 7.47
C MET A 214 14.83 6.44 6.27
N VAL A 215 14.13 5.48 5.64
CA VAL A 215 14.62 4.76 4.44
C VAL A 215 14.83 5.73 3.27
N ASP A 216 13.88 6.65 3.04
CA ASP A 216 13.99 7.64 1.96
C ASP A 216 15.18 8.59 2.18
N ARG A 217 15.41 9.06 3.42
CA ARG A 217 16.56 9.91 3.75
C ARG A 217 17.90 9.18 3.59
N PHE A 218 17.98 7.91 3.97
CA PHE A 218 19.19 7.11 3.79
C PHE A 218 19.59 7.04 2.30
N SER A 219 18.62 6.88 1.40
CA SER A 219 18.85 6.92 -0.05
C SER A 219 19.42 8.27 -0.53
N GLN A 220 18.90 9.37 0.01
CA GLN A 220 19.35 10.71 -0.35
C GLN A 220 20.77 11.03 0.18
N ALA A 221 21.09 10.57 1.39
CA ALA A 221 22.36 10.82 2.08
C ALA A 221 23.54 10.02 1.51
N SER A 222 23.37 8.72 1.21
CA SER A 222 24.44 7.90 0.61
C SER A 222 24.94 8.44 -0.73
N ARG A 223 24.07 9.16 -1.47
CA ARG A 223 24.44 9.81 -2.75
C ARG A 223 24.98 11.23 -2.62
N GLY A 224 24.82 11.85 -1.45
CA GLY A 224 25.32 13.17 -1.15
C GLY A 224 26.79 13.19 -0.74
N ASN A 225 27.33 12.09 -0.20
CA ASN A 225 28.66 12.04 0.41
C ASN A 225 29.86 12.13 -0.56
N ARG A 226 29.64 12.58 -1.80
CA ARG A 226 30.69 13.14 -2.68
C ARG A 226 30.72 14.68 -2.71
N SER A 227 29.83 15.35 -2.00
CA SER A 227 29.78 16.82 -1.88
C SER A 227 29.52 17.35 -0.46
N ILE A 228 29.46 16.49 0.57
CA ILE A 228 29.26 16.89 1.99
C ILE A 228 30.58 17.39 2.60
N LEU A 229 31.22 18.36 1.95
CA LEU A 229 32.21 19.21 2.62
C LEU A 229 31.78 20.68 2.65
N ASP A 230 30.71 21.10 1.94
CA ASP A 230 30.46 22.53 1.74
C ASP A 230 29.06 23.07 2.08
N ASP A 231 28.06 22.25 2.44
CA ASP A 231 26.71 22.78 2.70
C ASP A 231 26.35 22.82 4.19
N PRO A 232 26.05 24.00 4.78
CA PRO A 232 25.58 24.12 6.15
C PRO A 232 24.15 23.57 6.28
N PRO A 233 23.74 23.17 7.50
CA PRO A 233 22.41 22.62 7.74
C PRO A 233 21.33 23.67 7.44
N GLU A 234 20.56 23.45 6.36
CA GLU A 234 19.32 24.20 6.11
C GLU A 234 18.31 23.83 7.21
N ASN A 235 17.96 24.82 8.02
CA ASN A 235 16.82 24.83 8.94
C ASN A 235 15.53 24.87 8.12
N ASP A 236 15.21 23.76 7.48
CA ASP A 236 13.99 23.61 6.72
C ASP A 236 12.90 22.97 7.61
N PHE A 237 11.99 23.86 8.05
CA PHE A 237 10.58 23.66 8.41
C PHE A 237 10.16 23.76 9.88
N LEU A 238 9.70 24.97 10.23
CA LEU A 238 8.27 25.20 10.52
C LEU A 238 7.39 24.77 9.35
#